data_AF-A0A6P3VAL1-F1
#
_entry.id   AF-A0A6P3VAL1-F1
#
_cell.length_a   1.000
_cell.length_b   1.000
_cell.length_c   1.000
_cell.angle_alpha   90.00
_cell.angle_beta   90.00
_cell.angle_gamma   90.00
#
_symmetry.space_group_name_H-M   'P 1'
#
loop_
_entity.id
_entity.type
_entity.pdbx_description
1 polymer ?
#
loop_
_entity_poly.entity_id
_entity_poly.type
_entity_poly.pdbx_seq_one_letter_code
_entity_poly.pdbx_strand_id
1 'polypeptide(L)'
;MCDRKMVIKNADVSKEVQQDSVECATQLLEKYNIEKNIAEHIKKEFGKKYNPMWHCILRRNFGSYVAHETKHFIYYMGQVAILLFKSG
;
A
#
# COMPACT_ATOMS: atom_id res chain seq x y z
N MET A 1 14.15 1.66 19.19
CA MET A 1 13.61 2.06 17.87
C MET A 1 12.28 1.37 17.74
N CYS A 2 11.18 2.10 17.54
CA CYS A 2 9.86 1.45 17.46
C CYS A 2 9.81 0.63 16.18
N ASP A 3 9.79 -0.70 16.29
CA ASP A 3 9.53 -1.64 15.20
C ASP A 3 8.23 -1.26 14.49
N ARG A 4 8.32 -0.45 13.43
CA ARG A 4 7.23 -0.20 12.49
C ARG A 4 7.11 -1.39 11.55
N LYS A 5 6.95 -2.58 12.13
CA LYS A 5 6.86 -3.82 11.37
C LYS A 5 5.51 -3.86 10.65
N MET A 6 5.57 -3.75 9.33
CA MET A 6 4.44 -4.00 8.45
C MET A 6 4.23 -5.51 8.31
N VAL A 7 3.02 -5.98 8.57
CA VAL A 7 2.65 -7.38 8.39
C VAL A 7 1.71 -7.50 7.21
N ILE A 8 2.12 -8.25 6.19
CA ILE A 8 1.27 -8.55 5.04
C ILE A 8 0.13 -9.45 5.51
N LYS A 9 -1.10 -9.00 5.29
CA LYS A 9 -2.31 -9.72 5.66
C LYS A 9 -2.88 -10.47 4.47
N ASN A 10 -2.85 -9.85 3.30
CA ASN A 10 -3.28 -10.49 2.07
C ASN A 10 -2.53 -9.87 0.89
N ALA A 11 -2.10 -10.68 -0.06
CA ALA A 11 -1.32 -10.20 -1.19
C ALA A 11 -1.53 -11.13 -2.38
N ASP A 12 -2.12 -10.57 -3.43
CA ASP A 12 -2.26 -11.14 -4.75
C ASP A 12 -1.40 -10.31 -5.71
N VAL A 13 -0.09 -10.27 -5.47
CA VAL A 13 0.96 -9.68 -6.31
C VAL A 13 2.26 -10.48 -6.12
N SER A 14 3.23 -10.36 -7.05
CA SER A 14 4.53 -11.03 -6.92
C SER A 14 5.29 -10.61 -5.66
N LYS A 15 6.08 -11.51 -5.06
CA LYS A 15 6.84 -11.24 -3.83
C LYS A 15 7.74 -10.01 -3.92
N GLU A 16 8.32 -9.76 -5.10
CA GLU A 16 9.13 -8.57 -5.37
C GLU A 16 8.31 -7.28 -5.21
N VAL A 17 7.09 -7.26 -5.74
CA VAL A 17 6.16 -6.12 -5.63
C VAL A 17 5.67 -5.95 -4.20
N GLN A 18 5.48 -7.05 -3.47
CA GLN A 18 5.11 -6.99 -2.05
C GLN A 18 6.20 -6.30 -1.23
N GLN A 19 7.44 -6.74 -1.42
CA GLN A 19 8.60 -6.21 -0.73
C GLN A 19 8.81 -4.73 -1.08
N ASP A 20 8.75 -4.38 -2.36
CA ASP A 20 8.84 -2.99 -2.86
C ASP A 20 7.75 -2.09 -2.25
N SER A 21 6.51 -2.58 -2.16
CA SER A 21 5.40 -1.82 -1.56
C SER A 21 5.62 -1.55 -0.07
N VAL A 22 6.07 -2.56 0.67
CA VAL A 22 6.33 -2.45 2.11
C VAL A 22 7.49 -1.50 2.39
N GLU A 23 8.58 -1.61 1.64
CA GLU A 23 9.72 -0.69 1.77
C GLU A 23 9.34 0.75 1.43
N CYS A 24 8.63 0.96 0.31
CA CYS A 24 8.15 2.27 -0.09
C CYS A 24 7.25 2.89 0.98
N ALA A 25 6.28 2.14 1.50
CA ALA A 25 5.40 2.62 2.56
C ALA A 25 6.15 2.94 3.85
N THR A 26 7.14 2.11 4.23
CA THR A 26 7.96 2.34 5.43
C THR A 26 8.74 3.64 5.32
N GLN A 27 9.42 3.87 4.19
CA GLN A 27 10.15 5.11 3.94
C GLN A 27 9.24 6.34 3.95
N LEU A 28 8.05 6.23 3.37
CA LEU A 28 7.08 7.34 3.33
C LEU A 28 6.48 7.63 4.71
N LEU A 29 6.26 6.62 5.55
CA LEU A 29 5.80 6.80 6.92
C LEU A 29 6.86 7.42 7.84
N GLU A 30 8.14 7.29 7.50
CA GLU A 30 9.23 7.98 8.19
C GLU A 30 9.34 9.45 7.75
N LYS A 31 9.06 9.74 6.48
CA LYS A 31 9.19 11.09 5.90
C LYS A 31 7.94 11.96 6.07
N TYR A 32 6.76 11.36 6.09
CA TYR A 32 5.49 12.05 6.13
C TYR A 32 4.64 11.58 7.31
N ASN A 33 3.99 12.51 8.00
CA ASN A 33 3.03 12.19 9.07
C ASN A 33 1.56 12.23 8.59
N ILE A 34 1.31 12.68 7.36
CA ILE A 34 -0.04 12.86 6.82
C ILE A 34 -0.40 11.66 5.95
N GLU A 35 -1.35 10.84 6.41
CA GLU A 35 -1.81 9.61 5.73
C GLU A 35 -2.21 9.86 4.27
N LYS A 36 -2.89 10.98 4.00
CA LYS A 36 -3.30 11.38 2.64
C LYS A 36 -2.09 11.54 1.69
N ASN A 37 -1.04 12.21 2.15
CA ASN A 37 0.14 12.46 1.33
C ASN A 37 0.88 11.14 1.03
N ILE A 38 0.95 10.25 2.02
CA ILE A 38 1.57 8.93 1.86
C ILE A 38 0.81 8.12 0.82
N ALA A 39 -0.52 8.04 0.93
CA ALA A 39 -1.35 7.29 0.00
C ALA A 39 -1.22 7.80 -1.44
N GLU A 40 -1.20 9.13 -1.61
CA GLU A 40 -1.02 9.76 -2.92
C GLU A 40 0.36 9.46 -3.52
N HIS A 41 1.41 9.45 -2.69
CA HIS A 41 2.76 9.13 -3.12
C HIS A 41 2.90 7.67 -3.55
N ILE A 42 2.40 6.72 -2.74
CA ILE A 42 2.42 5.28 -3.06
C ILE A 42 1.68 5.05 -4.38
N LYS A 43 0.45 5.58 -4.52
CA LYS A 43 -0.33 5.46 -5.76
C LYS A 43 0.43 5.99 -6.97
N LYS A 44 1.10 7.14 -6.84
CA LYS A 44 1.83 7.78 -7.93
C LYS A 44 3.06 6.97 -8.35
N GLU A 45 3.82 6.46 -7.39
CA GLU A 45 5.00 5.63 -7.67
C GLU A 45 4.60 4.28 -8.27
N PHE A 46 3.58 3.61 -7.72
CA PHE A 46 3.04 2.38 -8.29
C PHE A 46 2.43 2.58 -9.67
N GLY A 47 1.73 3.69 -9.90
CA GLY A 47 1.18 4.03 -11.21
C GLY A 47 2.23 4.23 -12.29
N LYS A 48 3.41 4.77 -11.95
CA LYS A 48 4.53 4.91 -12.90
C LYS A 48 5.22 3.57 -13.17
N LYS A 49 5.40 2.73 -12.14
CA LYS A 49 6.20 1.49 -12.21
C LYS A 49 5.41 0.29 -12.72
N TYR A 50 4.11 0.22 -12.41
CA TYR A 50 3.23 -0.93 -12.67
C TYR A 50 1.98 -0.57 -13.48
N ASN A 51 2.03 0.52 -14.25
CA ASN A 51 0.93 1.11 -15.02
C ASN A 51 -0.25 1.65 -14.18
N PRO A 52 -0.89 2.76 -14.59
CA PRO A 52 -2.12 3.27 -13.96
C PRO A 52 -3.35 2.38 -14.26
N MET A 53 -4.46 2.44 -13.50
CA MET A 53 -4.72 3.29 -12.32
C MET A 53 -4.72 2.47 -11.01
N TRP A 54 -3.77 2.80 -10.13
CA TRP A 54 -3.73 2.25 -8.77
C TRP A 54 -4.57 3.07 -7.79
N HIS A 55 -5.04 2.42 -6.75
CA HIS A 55 -5.79 3.01 -5.64
C HIS A 55 -5.11 2.62 -4.34
N CYS A 56 -4.81 3.62 -3.51
CA CYS A 56 -4.18 3.43 -2.21
C CYS A 56 -5.05 4.02 -1.11
N ILE A 57 -5.24 3.27 -0.03
CA ILE A 57 -5.98 3.68 1.16
C ILE A 57 -5.07 3.45 2.36
N LEU A 58 -4.81 4.51 3.12
CA LEU A 58 -4.17 4.44 4.43
C LEU A 58 -5.16 4.89 5.51
N ARG A 59 -5.41 4.01 6.49
CA ARG A 59 -6.16 4.32 7.71
C ARG A 59 -5.77 3.35 8.83
N ARG A 60 -5.85 3.79 10.09
CA ARG A 60 -5.65 2.92 11.26
C ARG A 60 -6.69 1.80 11.37
N ASN A 61 -7.97 2.14 11.21
CA ASN A 61 -9.08 1.19 11.25
C ASN A 61 -10.01 1.45 10.07
N PHE A 62 -10.10 0.49 9.16
CA PHE A 62 -11.06 0.51 8.08
C PHE A 62 -11.43 -0.91 7.65
N GLY A 63 -12.69 -1.06 7.25
CA GLY A 63 -13.15 -2.18 6.45
C GLY A 63 -13.49 -1.63 5.07
N SER A 64 -13.01 -2.31 4.02
CA SER A 64 -13.28 -1.93 2.64
C SER A 64 -13.61 -3.16 1.82
N TYR A 65 -14.67 -3.05 1.02
CA TYR A 65 -15.00 -4.04 0.00
C TYR A 65 -14.71 -3.41 -1.36
N VAL A 66 -13.74 -3.95 -2.09
CA VAL A 66 -13.28 -3.40 -3.37
C VAL A 66 -13.22 -4.50 -4.42
N ALA A 67 -13.72 -4.22 -5.62
CA ALA A 67 -13.45 -5.02 -6.80
C ALA A 67 -12.08 -4.60 -7.36
N HIS A 68 -11.20 -5.56 -7.62
CA HIS A 68 -9.84 -5.31 -8.09
C HIS A 68 -9.49 -6.25 -9.24
N GLU A 69 -8.52 -5.85 -10.08
CA GLU A 69 -7.92 -6.75 -11.06
C GLU A 69 -7.19 -7.90 -10.35
N THR A 70 -7.20 -9.08 -10.97
CA THR A 70 -6.36 -10.21 -10.51
C THR A 70 -4.88 -9.82 -10.57
N LYS A 71 -4.09 -10.32 -9.61
CA LYS A 71 -2.64 -10.12 -9.49
C LYS A 71 -2.19 -8.68 -9.23
N HIS A 72 -3.09 -7.81 -8.79
CA HIS A 72 -2.80 -6.39 -8.49
C HIS A 72 -3.44 -5.93 -7.17
N PHE A 73 -3.35 -6.76 -6.14
CA PHE A 73 -3.92 -6.46 -4.82
C PHE A 73 -2.94 -6.75 -3.69
N ILE A 74 -2.77 -5.81 -2.77
CA ILE A 74 -1.97 -6.02 -1.57
C ILE A 74 -2.55 -5.25 -0.37
N TYR A 75 -2.61 -5.94 0.76
CA TYR A 75 -3.09 -5.45 2.04
C TYR A 75 -2.10 -5.80 3.13
N TYR A 76 -1.57 -4.79 3.80
CA TYR A 76 -0.64 -4.93 4.91
C TYR A 76 -0.99 -3.99 6.06
N MET A 77 -0.65 -4.42 7.27
CA MET A 77 -1.06 -3.77 8.50
C MET A 77 0.13 -3.62 9.44
N GLY A 78 0.38 -2.39 9.89
CA GLY A 78 1.29 -2.05 10.97
C GLY A 78 0.57 -1.18 12.00
N GLN A 79 1.16 -0.03 12.35
CA GLN A 79 0.46 1.01 13.13
C GLN A 79 -0.71 1.65 12.36
N VAL A 80 -0.63 1.60 11.03
CA VAL A 80 -1.67 1.98 10.08
C VAL A 80 -1.89 0.79 9.16
N ALA A 81 -3.13 0.60 8.70
CA ALA A 81 -3.43 -0.37 7.66
C ALA A 81 -3.33 0.32 6.29
N ILE A 82 -2.73 -0.39 5.34
CA ILE A 82 -2.48 0.09 3.99
C ILE A 82 -3.09 -0.93 3.03
N LEU A 83 -3.99 -0.45 2.19
CA LEU A 83 -4.58 -1.21 1.11
C LEU A 83 -4.19 -0.58 -0.21
N LEU A 84 -3.63 -1.38 -1.11
CA LEU A 84 -3.23 -0.96 -2.43
C LEU A 84 -3.79 -1.96 -3.44
N PHE A 85 -4.58 -1.47 -4.39
CA PHE A 85 -5.21 -2.31 -5.39
C PHE A 85 -5.32 -1.57 -6.72
N LYS A 86 -5.36 -2.32 -7.81
CA LYS A 86 -5.63 -1.78 -9.15
C LYS A 86 -7.07 -2.08 -9.54
N SER A 87 -7.75 -1.09 -10.11
CA SER A 87 -9.10 -1.19 -10.63
C SER A 87 -9.18 -0.39 -11.92
N GLY A 88 -9.60 -1.04 -13.01
CA GLY A 88 -9.68 -0.46 -14.35
C GLY A 88 -10.32 -1.44 -15.32
#